data_AF-A0A9W6GXJ2-F1
#
_entry.id   AF-A0A9W6GXJ2-F1
#
_cell.length_a   1.000
_cell.length_b   1.000
_cell.length_c   1.000
_cell.angle_alpha   90.00
_cell.angle_beta   90.00
_cell.angle_gamma   90.00
#
_symmetry.space_group_name_H-M   'P 1'
#
loop_
_entity.id
_entity.type
_entity.pdbx_description
1 polymer ?
#
loop_
_entity_poly.entity_id
_entity_poly.type
_entity_poly.pdbx_seq_one_letter_code
_entity_poly.pdbx_strand_id
1 'polypeptide(L)'
;MGRRFIERLVSPERGAVENSETFLFQQLSERREALSAAEQAFANYKTENADKLPALYSTNVTRLAAMQQKLEEKAMELATADAVFNDLRARLSSLNPVVGKLEESIVHLSGELASLRARYTDEHTEVRAVERKLKRLEEERANLLKAATAINNIDMDRLWNMAAGAVVNGEQKTTPLLLSQMQRLQEAEGRRSTLHNEVEQLRRGVDELRDGISTFAPIEQQLQKLERAVAAAREMHDLLAKRYEMARLTGSLGRYESPERIKVIDSPQEPTTPVTPGRVIFMLAGLVGGLVLGAGLAVAFEILDPRLRRQDDLEAASGLPVIALVPKAGGYVA
;
A
#
# COMPACT_ATOMS: atom_id res chain seq x y z
N MET A 1 -55.45 -19.77 -33.36
CA MET A 1 -54.93 -19.86 -31.97
C MET A 1 -53.47 -20.32 -31.89
N GLY A 2 -53.00 -21.28 -32.71
CA GLY A 2 -51.63 -21.83 -32.64
C GLY A 2 -50.47 -20.82 -32.77
N ARG A 3 -50.54 -19.86 -33.71
CA ARG A 3 -49.51 -18.80 -33.87
C ARG A 3 -49.33 -17.95 -32.60
N ARG A 4 -50.44 -17.54 -31.94
CA ARG A 4 -50.40 -16.76 -30.69
C ARG A 4 -49.85 -17.58 -29.50
N PHE A 5 -50.05 -18.89 -29.49
CA PHE A 5 -49.53 -19.77 -28.44
C PHE A 5 -48.01 -19.98 -28.59
N ILE A 6 -47.56 -20.20 -29.83
CA ILE A 6 -46.14 -20.25 -30.19
C ILE A 6 -45.42 -18.94 -29.83
N GLU A 7 -46.03 -17.80 -30.16
CA GLU A 7 -45.48 -16.48 -29.85
C GLU A 7 -45.40 -16.21 -28.32
N ARG A 8 -46.39 -16.69 -27.55
CA ARG A 8 -46.35 -16.65 -26.07
C ARG A 8 -45.30 -17.55 -25.45
N LEU A 9 -44.93 -18.67 -26.08
CA LEU A 9 -43.92 -19.59 -25.57
C LEU A 9 -42.48 -19.13 -25.88
N VAL A 10 -42.27 -18.49 -27.04
CA VAL A 10 -40.92 -18.07 -27.48
C VAL A 10 -40.56 -16.64 -27.04
N SER A 11 -41.55 -15.77 -26.80
CA SER A 11 -41.29 -14.39 -26.35
C SER A 11 -40.56 -14.26 -25.00
N PRO A 12 -40.79 -15.10 -23.97
CA PRO A 12 -40.08 -14.99 -22.70
C PRO A 12 -38.60 -15.38 -22.82
N GLU A 13 -38.28 -16.41 -23.63
CA GLU A 13 -36.90 -16.84 -23.86
C GLU A 13 -36.11 -15.78 -24.65
N ARG A 14 -36.72 -15.16 -25.68
CA ARG A 14 -36.08 -14.06 -26.43
C ARG A 14 -35.84 -12.84 -25.55
N GLY A 15 -36.83 -12.46 -24.73
CA GLY A 15 -36.70 -11.35 -23.79
C GLY A 15 -35.62 -11.60 -22.73
N ALA A 16 -35.47 -12.83 -22.26
CA ALA A 16 -34.42 -13.19 -21.30
C ALA A 16 -33.00 -13.06 -21.89
N VAL A 17 -32.79 -13.45 -23.15
CA VAL A 17 -31.50 -13.32 -23.84
C VAL A 17 -31.16 -11.86 -24.12
N GLU A 18 -32.13 -11.07 -24.60
CA GLU A 18 -31.95 -9.63 -24.88
C GLU A 18 -31.66 -8.83 -23.60
N ASN A 19 -32.36 -9.14 -22.51
CA ASN A 19 -32.09 -8.56 -21.18
C ASN A 19 -30.70 -8.95 -20.67
N SER A 20 -30.25 -10.19 -20.92
CA SER A 20 -28.92 -10.65 -20.53
C SER A 20 -27.81 -9.96 -21.34
N GLU A 21 -28.00 -9.79 -22.65
CA GLU A 21 -27.09 -9.05 -23.53
C GLU A 21 -26.96 -7.58 -23.06
N THR A 22 -28.08 -6.93 -22.78
CA THR A 22 -28.12 -5.54 -22.30
C THR A 22 -27.46 -5.39 -20.92
N PHE A 23 -27.73 -6.30 -19.99
CA PHE A 23 -27.09 -6.32 -18.67
C PHE A 23 -25.57 -6.50 -18.77
N LEU A 24 -25.11 -7.46 -19.59
CA LEU A 24 -23.68 -7.71 -19.79
C LEU A 24 -23.00 -6.54 -20.48
N PHE A 25 -23.66 -5.87 -21.43
CA PHE A 25 -23.15 -4.67 -22.07
C PHE A 25 -22.96 -3.52 -21.07
N GLN A 26 -23.96 -3.26 -20.23
CA GLN A 26 -23.88 -2.21 -19.21
C GLN A 26 -22.75 -2.51 -18.21
N GLN A 27 -22.66 -3.75 -17.73
CA GLN A 27 -21.57 -4.18 -16.86
C GLN A 27 -20.19 -4.08 -17.53
N LEU A 28 -20.09 -4.42 -18.81
CA LEU A 28 -18.84 -4.29 -19.56
C LEU A 28 -18.40 -2.83 -19.69
N SER A 29 -19.34 -1.91 -19.93
CA SER A 29 -19.06 -0.47 -19.99
C SER A 29 -18.55 0.06 -18.64
N GLU A 30 -19.23 -0.27 -17.55
CA GLU A 30 -18.81 0.11 -16.18
C GLU A 30 -17.41 -0.43 -15.85
N ARG A 31 -17.13 -1.69 -16.23
CA ARG A 31 -15.81 -2.31 -15.99
C ARG A 31 -14.72 -1.74 -16.89
N ARG A 32 -15.04 -1.32 -18.11
CA ARG A 32 -14.11 -0.63 -19.00
C ARG A 32 -13.70 0.71 -18.41
N GLU A 33 -14.64 1.49 -17.87
CA GLU A 33 -14.33 2.74 -17.17
C GLU A 33 -13.45 2.49 -15.94
N ALA A 34 -13.80 1.49 -15.12
CA ALA A 34 -13.00 1.11 -13.96
C ALA A 34 -11.57 0.65 -14.33
N LEU A 35 -11.43 -0.12 -15.42
CA LEU A 35 -10.12 -0.54 -15.94
C LEU A 35 -9.32 0.68 -16.41
N SER A 36 -9.92 1.57 -17.21
CA SER A 36 -9.28 2.79 -17.67
C SER A 36 -8.82 3.66 -16.51
N ALA A 37 -9.64 3.80 -15.46
CA ALA A 37 -9.30 4.55 -14.26
C ALA A 37 -8.12 3.91 -13.50
N ALA A 38 -8.10 2.58 -13.37
CA ALA A 38 -7.00 1.85 -12.75
C ALA A 38 -5.70 1.97 -13.54
N GLU A 39 -5.76 1.83 -14.87
CA GLU A 39 -4.61 1.98 -15.77
C GLU A 39 -4.05 3.40 -15.72
N GLN A 40 -4.93 4.41 -15.70
CA GLN A 40 -4.52 5.81 -15.59
C GLN A 40 -3.91 6.11 -14.22
N ALA A 41 -4.48 5.59 -13.13
CA ALA A 41 -3.88 5.71 -11.80
C ALA A 41 -2.49 5.06 -11.73
N PHE A 42 -2.32 3.88 -12.32
CA PHE A 42 -1.01 3.20 -12.42
C PHE A 42 -0.01 4.00 -13.27
N ALA A 43 -0.44 4.50 -14.44
CA ALA A 43 0.41 5.28 -15.34
C ALA A 43 0.84 6.62 -14.72
N ASN A 44 -0.08 7.33 -14.07
CA ASN A 44 0.21 8.58 -13.37
C ASN A 44 1.21 8.33 -12.23
N TYR A 45 0.96 7.31 -11.40
CA TYR A 45 1.86 6.95 -10.30
C TYR A 45 3.26 6.60 -10.80
N LYS A 46 3.36 5.87 -11.92
CA LYS A 46 4.63 5.51 -12.55
C LYS A 46 5.37 6.73 -13.11
N THR A 47 4.63 7.70 -13.66
CA THR A 47 5.20 8.95 -14.21
C THR A 47 5.69 9.87 -13.09
N GLU A 48 4.90 10.04 -12.03
CA GLU A 48 5.27 10.84 -10.85
C GLU A 48 6.50 10.27 -10.12
N ASN A 49 6.70 8.95 -10.19
CA ASN A 49 7.80 8.24 -9.53
C ASN A 49 8.80 7.64 -10.54
N ALA A 50 8.95 8.24 -11.72
CA ALA A 50 9.79 7.71 -12.81
C ALA A 50 11.25 7.51 -12.40
N ASP A 51 11.79 8.40 -11.56
CA ASP A 51 13.17 8.33 -11.04
C ASP A 51 13.36 7.24 -9.98
N LYS A 52 12.27 6.58 -9.56
CA LYS A 52 12.20 5.62 -8.47
C LYS A 52 11.53 4.32 -8.95
N LEU A 53 11.91 3.83 -10.12
CA LEU A 53 11.42 2.56 -10.65
C LEU A 53 12.15 1.32 -10.08
N PRO A 54 11.51 0.13 -10.03
CA PRO A 54 12.09 -1.09 -9.44
C PRO A 54 13.45 -1.52 -10.00
N ALA A 55 13.70 -1.32 -11.29
CA ALA A 55 14.99 -1.63 -11.91
C ALA A 55 16.14 -0.76 -11.35
N LEU A 56 15.84 0.47 -10.95
CA LEU A 56 16.80 1.38 -10.31
C LEU A 56 17.05 0.98 -8.85
N TYR A 57 16.06 0.40 -8.17
CA TYR A 57 16.20 -0.06 -6.79
C TYR A 57 17.23 -1.19 -6.64
N SER A 58 17.10 -2.26 -7.42
CA SER A 58 18.06 -3.38 -7.35
C SER A 58 19.49 -2.93 -7.64
N THR A 59 19.63 -2.02 -8.61
CA THR A 59 20.91 -1.37 -8.94
C THR A 59 21.44 -0.53 -7.78
N ASN A 60 20.58 0.28 -7.15
CA ASN A 60 20.96 1.12 -6.01
C ASN A 60 21.32 0.31 -4.76
N VAL A 61 20.61 -0.78 -4.47
CA VAL A 61 20.93 -1.71 -3.38
C VAL A 61 22.30 -2.37 -3.61
N THR A 62 22.57 -2.80 -4.84
CA THR A 62 23.86 -3.39 -5.20
C THR A 62 24.98 -2.36 -5.09
N ARG A 63 24.73 -1.12 -5.55
CA ARG A 63 25.68 -0.01 -5.42
C ARG A 63 25.92 0.38 -3.96
N LEU A 64 24.88 0.38 -3.12
CA LEU A 64 24.98 0.62 -1.68
C LEU A 64 25.90 -0.40 -1.04
N ALA A 65 25.68 -1.69 -1.30
CA ALA A 65 26.52 -2.77 -0.79
C ALA A 65 28.00 -2.60 -1.23
N ALA A 66 28.22 -2.25 -2.50
CA ALA A 66 29.57 -1.99 -3.01
C ALA A 66 30.24 -0.75 -2.37
N MET A 67 29.48 0.33 -2.11
CA MET A 67 30.00 1.52 -1.42
C MET A 67 30.25 1.27 0.07
N GLN A 68 29.41 0.47 0.73
CA GLN A 68 29.61 0.04 2.11
C GLN A 68 30.89 -0.79 2.26
N GLN A 69 31.11 -1.76 1.36
CA GLN A 69 32.34 -2.54 1.36
C GLN A 69 33.59 -1.65 1.19
N LYS A 70 33.55 -0.68 0.26
CA LYS A 70 34.64 0.29 0.08
C LYS A 70 34.84 1.19 1.31
N LEU A 71 33.75 1.60 1.95
CA LEU A 71 33.80 2.41 3.17
C LEU A 71 34.48 1.62 4.30
N GLU A 72 34.13 0.34 4.47
CA GLU A 72 34.76 -0.53 5.47
C GLU A 72 36.24 -0.73 5.18
N GLU A 73 36.61 -1.00 3.91
CA GLU A 73 38.01 -1.10 3.48
C GLU A 73 38.80 0.17 3.81
N LYS A 74 38.27 1.34 3.43
CA LYS A 74 38.93 2.63 3.68
C LYS A 74 38.94 3.03 5.15
N ALA A 75 37.91 2.66 5.91
CA ALA A 75 37.88 2.87 7.36
C ALA A 75 38.93 2.01 8.07
N MET A 76 39.14 0.76 7.62
CA MET A 76 40.24 -0.08 8.10
C MET A 76 41.60 0.52 7.74
N GLU A 77 41.79 0.96 6.50
CA GLU A 77 43.02 1.67 6.09
C GLU A 77 43.28 2.91 6.97
N LEU A 78 42.25 3.72 7.22
CA LEU A 78 42.35 4.89 8.11
C LEU A 78 42.76 4.49 9.52
N ALA A 79 42.12 3.47 10.11
CA ALA A 79 42.45 2.97 11.44
C ALA A 79 43.91 2.47 11.53
N THR A 80 44.42 1.83 10.47
CA THR A 80 45.84 1.44 10.42
C THR A 80 46.77 2.64 10.29
N ALA A 81 46.40 3.66 9.50
CA ALA A 81 47.16 4.89 9.35
C ALA A 81 47.20 5.68 10.67
N ASP A 82 46.09 5.72 11.41
CA ASP A 82 46.01 6.30 12.75
C ASP A 82 46.94 5.60 13.73
N ALA A 83 46.97 4.27 13.73
CA ALA A 83 47.87 3.50 14.58
C ALA A 83 49.35 3.80 14.26
N VAL A 84 49.72 3.84 12.97
CA VAL A 84 51.08 4.18 12.54
C VAL A 84 51.47 5.61 12.93
N PHE A 85 50.56 6.57 12.71
CA PHE A 85 50.79 7.96 13.11
C PHE A 85 51.01 8.09 14.63
N ASN A 86 50.17 7.44 15.43
CA ASN A 86 50.28 7.47 16.89
C ASN A 86 51.57 6.80 17.38
N ASP A 87 52.01 5.69 16.77
CA ASP A 87 53.30 5.05 17.06
C ASP A 87 54.49 5.96 16.71
N LEU A 88 54.49 6.57 15.51
CA LEU A 88 55.53 7.52 15.10
C LEU A 88 55.59 8.73 16.05
N ARG A 89 54.44 9.27 16.42
CA ARG A 89 54.33 10.37 17.37
C ARG A 89 54.85 9.99 18.76
N ALA A 90 54.53 8.79 19.24
CA ALA A 90 55.03 8.28 20.52
C ALA A 90 56.56 8.12 20.49
N ARG A 91 57.13 7.57 19.41
CA ARG A 91 58.60 7.44 19.22
C ARG A 91 59.30 8.79 19.17
N LEU A 92 58.72 9.79 18.49
CA LEU A 92 59.25 11.15 18.46
C LEU A 92 59.26 11.79 19.86
N SER A 93 58.22 11.56 20.65
CA SER A 93 58.16 12.06 22.03
C SER A 93 59.20 11.41 22.94
N SER A 94 59.50 10.12 22.75
CA SER A 94 60.46 9.39 23.57
C SER A 94 61.92 9.61 23.17
N LEU A 95 62.20 9.99 21.92
CA LEU A 95 63.52 10.32 21.40
C LEU A 95 63.90 11.80 21.53
N ASN A 96 63.21 12.56 22.38
CA ASN A 96 63.45 13.98 22.57
C ASN A 96 64.96 14.26 22.82
N PRO A 97 65.68 14.94 21.90
CA PRO A 97 67.13 15.15 21.98
C PRO A 97 67.57 15.84 23.28
N VAL A 98 66.66 16.61 23.90
CA VAL A 98 66.88 17.26 25.20
C VAL A 98 67.05 16.23 26.31
N VAL A 99 66.27 15.14 26.29
CA VAL A 99 66.40 14.03 27.25
C VAL A 99 67.70 13.27 27.00
N GLY A 100 68.10 13.08 25.75
CA GLY A 100 69.37 12.46 25.38
C GLY A 100 70.60 13.23 25.89
N LYS A 101 70.62 14.57 25.72
CA LYS A 101 71.68 15.44 26.25
C LYS A 101 71.70 15.48 27.78
N LEU A 102 70.52 15.42 28.42
CA LEU A 102 70.42 15.31 29.87
C LEU A 102 71.02 13.99 30.38
N GLU A 103 70.70 12.88 29.71
CA GLU A 103 71.22 11.55 30.05
C GLU A 103 72.74 11.50 29.93
N GLU A 104 73.31 12.05 28.85
CA GLU A 104 74.76 12.17 28.66
C GLU A 104 75.42 12.96 29.79
N SER A 105 74.80 14.08 30.19
CA SER A 105 75.27 14.91 31.31
C SER A 105 75.20 14.16 32.64
N ILE A 106 74.14 13.38 32.88
CA ILE A 106 73.98 12.55 34.09
C ILE A 106 75.06 11.47 34.13
N VAL A 107 75.31 10.77 33.01
CA VAL A 107 76.35 9.74 32.92
C VAL A 107 77.73 10.34 33.18
N HIS A 108 78.05 11.50 32.60
CA HIS A 108 79.31 12.20 32.84
C HIS A 108 79.49 12.55 34.33
N LEU A 109 78.50 13.20 34.96
CA LEU A 109 78.57 13.56 36.38
C LEU A 109 78.60 12.33 37.30
N SER A 110 77.94 11.24 36.92
CA SER A 110 77.97 9.99 37.68
C SER A 110 79.37 9.36 37.68
N GLY A 111 80.08 9.43 36.54
CA GLY A 111 81.47 9.02 36.41
C GLY A 111 82.42 9.91 37.22
N GLU A 112 82.23 11.24 37.16
CA GLU A 112 82.97 12.19 38.01
C GLU A 112 82.77 11.89 39.50
N LEU A 113 81.52 11.67 39.93
CA LEU A 113 81.18 11.33 41.32
C LEU A 113 81.87 10.03 41.77
N ALA A 114 81.87 8.99 40.92
CA ALA A 114 82.57 7.74 41.20
C ALA A 114 84.09 7.96 41.35
N SER A 115 84.68 8.78 40.49
CA SER A 115 86.11 9.12 40.56
C SER A 115 86.47 9.93 41.82
N LEU A 116 85.58 10.83 42.24
CA LEU A 116 85.72 11.64 43.46
C LEU A 116 85.56 10.79 44.72
N ARG A 117 84.57 9.89 44.76
CA ARG A 117 84.36 8.94 45.88
C ARG A 117 85.50 7.93 46.05
N ALA A 118 86.26 7.64 44.99
CA ALA A 118 87.47 6.83 45.10
C ALA A 118 88.64 7.57 45.78
N ARG A 119 88.60 8.90 45.85
CA ARG A 119 89.68 9.75 46.37
C ARG A 119 89.31 10.50 47.65
N TYR A 120 88.03 10.76 47.85
CA TYR A 120 87.49 11.57 48.94
C TYR A 120 86.33 10.85 49.65
N THR A 121 86.08 11.21 50.90
CA THR A 121 84.92 10.73 51.66
C THR A 121 83.63 11.43 51.22
N ASP A 122 82.49 10.82 51.52
CA ASP A 122 81.17 11.35 51.13
C ASP A 122 80.86 12.75 51.70
N GLU A 123 81.53 13.16 52.78
CA GLU A 123 81.38 14.49 53.39
C GLU A 123 82.17 15.59 52.65
N HIS A 124 83.03 15.25 51.69
CA HIS A 124 83.86 16.23 50.99
C HIS A 124 83.02 17.20 50.14
N THR A 125 83.37 18.48 50.19
CA THR A 125 82.62 19.57 49.56
C THR A 125 82.38 19.35 48.06
N GLU A 126 83.38 18.80 47.35
CA GLU A 126 83.29 18.51 45.92
C GLU A 126 82.36 17.33 45.60
N VAL A 127 82.36 16.28 46.43
CA VAL A 127 81.45 15.12 46.29
C VAL A 127 80.00 15.60 46.47
N ARG A 128 79.72 16.37 47.53
CA ARG A 128 78.38 16.94 47.79
C ARG A 128 77.95 17.96 46.73
N ALA A 129 78.89 18.62 46.05
CA ALA A 129 78.57 19.56 44.98
C ALA A 129 78.15 18.83 43.69
N VAL A 130 78.87 17.79 43.31
CA VAL A 130 78.55 16.94 42.14
C VAL A 130 77.25 16.16 42.38
N GLU A 131 77.07 15.59 43.57
CA GLU A 131 75.84 14.87 43.95
C GLU A 131 74.59 15.77 43.87
N ARG A 132 74.69 17.03 44.34
CA ARG A 132 73.60 18.02 44.21
C ARG A 132 73.32 18.42 42.76
N LYS A 133 74.32 18.41 41.87
CA LYS A 133 74.12 18.67 40.45
C LYS A 133 73.47 17.46 39.76
N LEU A 134 73.94 16.24 40.06
CA LEU A 134 73.38 15.01 39.53
C LEU A 134 71.89 14.88 39.89
N LYS A 135 71.56 15.07 41.17
CA LYS A 135 70.17 15.00 41.65
C LYS A 135 69.25 16.00 40.96
N ARG A 136 69.74 17.22 40.69
CA ARG A 136 68.98 18.24 39.92
C ARG A 136 68.69 17.79 38.50
N LEU A 137 69.69 17.24 37.81
CA LEU A 137 69.53 16.76 36.43
C LEU A 137 68.58 15.56 36.38
N GLU A 138 68.63 14.65 37.35
CA GLU A 138 67.70 13.52 37.46
C GLU A 138 66.25 13.99 37.70
N GLU A 139 66.05 14.98 38.57
CA GLU A 139 64.74 15.60 38.82
C GLU A 139 64.20 16.32 37.56
N GLU A 140 65.06 17.04 36.85
CA GLU A 140 64.72 17.73 35.59
C GLU A 140 64.33 16.74 34.49
N ARG A 141 65.07 15.64 34.34
CA ARG A 141 64.70 14.52 33.45
C ARG A 141 63.34 13.93 33.80
N ALA A 142 63.11 13.64 35.08
CA ALA A 142 61.85 13.05 35.54
C ALA A 142 60.66 13.99 35.27
N ASN A 143 60.84 15.29 35.44
CA ASN A 143 59.83 16.29 35.14
C ASN A 143 59.56 16.39 33.63
N LEU A 144 60.60 16.36 32.79
CA LEU A 144 60.46 16.37 31.33
C LEU A 144 59.73 15.12 30.81
N LEU A 145 60.04 13.94 31.35
CA LEU A 145 59.36 12.69 30.97
C LEU A 145 57.89 12.68 31.41
N LYS A 146 57.57 13.25 32.58
CA LYS A 146 56.18 13.43 33.05
C LYS A 146 55.42 14.46 32.22
N ALA A 147 56.08 15.55 31.83
CA ALA A 147 55.48 16.55 30.95
C ALA A 147 55.23 15.98 29.54
N ALA A 148 56.17 15.18 29.02
CA ALA A 148 56.03 14.53 27.71
C ALA A 148 54.86 13.53 27.65
N THR A 149 54.57 12.82 28.74
CA THR A 149 53.41 11.91 28.81
C THR A 149 52.07 12.63 29.03
N ALA A 150 52.09 13.84 29.59
CA ALA A 150 50.89 14.65 29.82
C ALA A 150 50.46 15.48 28.61
N ILE A 151 51.38 15.80 27.68
CA ILE A 151 51.10 16.66 26.52
C ILE A 151 50.58 15.83 25.34
N ASN A 152 49.31 15.44 25.43
CA ASN A 152 48.51 15.14 24.26
C ASN A 152 48.10 16.45 23.58
N ASN A 153 48.77 16.81 22.49
CA ASN A 153 48.20 17.41 21.25
C ASN A 153 48.76 18.73 20.69
N ILE A 154 49.66 19.48 21.33
CA ILE A 154 49.93 20.86 20.82
C ILE A 154 51.41 21.27 20.63
N ASP A 155 52.41 20.63 21.25
CA ASP A 155 53.75 21.26 21.33
C ASP A 155 54.87 20.59 20.49
N MET A 156 54.55 19.90 19.39
CA MET A 156 55.59 19.49 18.43
C MET A 156 56.30 20.70 17.80
N ASP A 157 55.57 21.80 17.56
CA ASP A 157 56.14 23.06 17.06
C ASP A 157 57.03 23.76 18.09
N ARG A 158 56.73 23.63 19.39
CA ARG A 158 57.61 24.13 20.46
C ARG A 158 58.86 23.28 20.62
N LEU A 159 58.74 21.96 20.48
CA LEU A 159 59.87 21.04 20.45
C LEU A 159 60.79 21.32 19.25
N TRP A 160 60.22 21.66 18.09
CA TRP A 160 60.97 22.13 16.93
C TRP A 160 61.77 23.40 17.22
N ASN A 161 61.14 24.42 17.80
CA ASN A 161 61.82 25.68 18.12
C ASN A 161 62.92 25.51 19.18
N MET A 162 62.76 24.59 20.15
CA MET A 162 63.82 24.23 21.10
C MET A 162 64.95 23.44 20.46
N ALA A 163 64.64 22.47 19.59
CA ALA A 163 65.66 21.65 18.92
C ALA A 163 66.45 22.47 17.88
N ALA A 164 65.79 23.35 17.13
CA ALA A 164 66.42 24.27 16.18
C ALA A 164 67.24 25.36 16.89
N GLY A 165 66.80 25.85 18.05
CA GLY A 165 67.57 26.78 18.88
C GLY A 165 68.84 26.17 19.49
N ALA A 166 68.87 24.86 19.72
CA ALA A 166 70.03 24.14 20.27
C ALA A 166 71.17 23.90 19.25
N VAL A 167 70.99 24.31 17.99
CA VAL A 167 71.98 24.16 16.89
C VAL A 167 73.05 25.28 16.89
N VAL A 168 72.92 26.29 17.76
CA VAL A 168 73.81 27.46 17.76
C VAL A 168 75.24 27.16 18.27
N ASN A 169 75.48 26.02 18.92
CA ASN A 169 76.81 25.64 19.43
C ASN A 169 77.39 24.39 18.71
N GLY A 170 77.83 24.56 17.46
CA GLY A 170 79.05 23.94 16.90
C GLY A 170 79.21 22.43 16.74
N GLU A 171 78.40 21.54 17.33
CA GLU A 171 78.59 20.08 17.19
C GLU A 171 77.44 19.39 16.46
N GLN A 172 77.75 18.91 15.26
CA GLN A 172 76.82 18.74 14.15
C GLN A 172 76.31 17.30 13.94
N LYS A 173 76.20 16.50 15.01
CA LYS A 173 75.93 15.05 14.88
C LYS A 173 74.47 14.61 15.06
N THR A 174 73.57 15.45 15.56
CA THR A 174 72.19 15.04 15.93
C THR A 174 71.08 15.35 14.91
N THR A 175 71.40 15.96 13.76
CA THR A 175 70.39 16.56 12.85
C THR A 175 69.75 15.67 11.76
N PRO A 176 70.36 14.62 11.19
CA PRO A 176 69.75 13.92 10.04
C PRO A 176 68.62 12.94 10.41
N LEU A 177 68.69 12.31 11.60
CA LEU A 177 67.70 11.31 12.01
C LEU A 177 66.36 11.95 12.38
N LEU A 178 66.38 13.07 13.11
CA LEU A 178 65.17 13.76 13.55
C LEU A 178 64.39 14.33 12.36
N LEU A 179 65.11 14.94 11.41
CA LEU A 179 64.51 15.45 10.16
C LEU A 179 63.82 14.32 9.39
N SER A 180 64.47 13.16 9.26
CA SER A 180 63.87 11.98 8.61
C SER A 180 62.62 11.48 9.34
N GLN A 181 62.61 11.47 10.68
CA GLN A 181 61.44 11.04 11.45
C GLN A 181 60.28 12.04 11.36
N MET A 182 60.57 13.34 11.35
CA MET A 182 59.55 14.37 11.18
C MET A 182 58.92 14.32 9.78
N GLN A 183 59.74 14.08 8.75
CA GLN A 183 59.24 13.86 7.39
C GLN A 183 58.28 12.66 7.35
N ARG A 184 58.65 11.52 7.99
CA ARG A 184 57.77 10.34 8.09
C ARG A 184 56.46 10.64 8.83
N LEU A 185 56.53 11.45 9.89
CA LEU A 185 55.33 11.86 10.63
C LEU A 185 54.41 12.71 9.76
N GLN A 186 54.98 13.66 9.01
CA GLN A 186 54.23 14.51 8.09
C GLN A 186 53.60 13.70 6.94
N GLU A 187 54.32 12.74 6.39
CA GLU A 187 53.79 11.80 5.38
C GLU A 187 52.64 10.95 5.97
N ALA A 188 52.77 10.47 7.21
CA ALA A 188 51.71 9.72 7.89
C ALA A 188 50.47 10.58 8.21
N GLU A 189 50.66 11.82 8.67
CA GLU A 189 49.59 12.81 8.89
C GLU A 189 48.85 13.12 7.58
N GLY A 190 49.61 13.34 6.49
CA GLY A 190 49.05 13.55 5.16
C GLY A 190 48.18 12.37 4.71
N ARG A 191 48.71 11.14 4.84
CA ARG A 191 47.98 9.91 4.51
C ARG A 191 46.72 9.71 5.35
N ARG A 192 46.78 10.02 6.65
CA ARG A 192 45.61 9.99 7.54
C ARG A 192 44.55 10.98 7.05
N SER A 193 44.94 12.22 6.76
CA SER A 193 44.03 13.26 6.31
C SER A 193 43.34 12.90 4.99
N THR A 194 44.08 12.34 4.02
CA THR A 194 43.47 11.90 2.75
C THR A 194 42.47 10.77 2.96
N LEU A 195 42.85 9.74 3.74
CA LEU A 195 41.95 8.61 4.04
C LEU A 195 40.72 9.06 4.83
N HIS A 196 40.87 9.98 5.78
CA HIS A 196 39.76 10.54 6.54
C HIS A 196 38.75 11.23 5.63
N ASN A 197 39.24 12.08 4.72
CA ASN A 197 38.38 12.75 3.75
C ASN A 197 37.67 11.77 2.81
N GLU A 198 38.36 10.71 2.35
CA GLU A 198 37.77 9.65 1.53
C GLU A 198 36.67 8.88 2.27
N VAL A 199 36.91 8.50 3.53
CA VAL A 199 35.94 7.82 4.40
C VAL A 199 34.71 8.70 4.61
N GLU A 200 34.88 9.99 4.92
CA GLU A 200 33.77 10.92 5.12
C GLU A 200 32.98 11.21 3.83
N GLN A 201 33.64 11.19 2.66
CA GLN A 201 32.95 11.26 1.37
C GLN A 201 32.14 9.99 1.08
N LEU A 202 32.73 8.81 1.29
CA LEU A 202 32.04 7.53 1.09
C LEU A 202 30.87 7.38 2.06
N ARG A 203 31.05 7.77 3.32
CA ARG A 203 30.00 7.73 4.35
C ARG A 203 28.80 8.59 3.97
N ARG A 204 29.02 9.84 3.56
CA ARG A 204 27.95 10.71 3.04
C ARG A 204 27.23 10.09 1.85
N GLY A 205 27.96 9.52 0.90
CA GLY A 205 27.37 8.85 -0.26
C GLY A 205 26.56 7.61 0.12
N VAL A 206 27.00 6.84 1.12
CA VAL A 206 26.26 5.69 1.67
C VAL A 206 24.97 6.15 2.34
N ASP A 207 25.02 7.20 3.16
CA ASP A 207 23.86 7.74 3.87
C ASP A 207 22.82 8.31 2.88
N GLU A 208 23.24 9.08 1.87
CA GLU A 208 22.36 9.59 0.81
C GLU A 208 21.66 8.46 0.05
N LEU A 209 22.39 7.40 -0.30
CA LEU A 209 21.83 6.27 -1.05
C LEU A 209 20.89 5.43 -0.18
N ARG A 210 21.23 5.26 1.10
CA ARG A 210 20.40 4.58 2.11
C ARG A 210 19.08 5.31 2.33
N ASP A 211 19.12 6.64 2.46
CA ASP A 211 17.93 7.47 2.61
C ASP A 211 17.05 7.37 1.36
N GLY A 212 17.64 7.46 0.16
CA GLY A 212 16.94 7.24 -1.10
C GLY A 212 16.24 5.87 -1.18
N ILE A 213 16.93 4.80 -0.78
CA ILE A 213 16.39 3.42 -0.72
C ILE A 213 15.23 3.32 0.28
N SER A 214 15.32 3.97 1.45
CA SER A 214 14.24 3.92 2.45
C SER A 214 12.92 4.51 1.93
N THR A 215 12.99 5.54 1.08
CA THR A 215 11.80 6.13 0.43
C THR A 215 11.23 5.26 -0.68
N PHE A 216 11.99 4.27 -1.16
CA PHE A 216 11.60 3.40 -2.27
C PHE A 216 10.59 2.32 -1.86
N ALA A 217 10.80 1.69 -0.69
CA ALA A 217 9.94 0.60 -0.21
C ALA A 217 8.42 0.90 -0.24
N PRO A 218 7.93 2.06 0.26
CA PRO A 218 6.50 2.37 0.16
C PRO A 218 6.04 2.61 -1.27
N ILE A 219 6.92 3.11 -2.15
CA ILE A 219 6.61 3.36 -3.57
C ILE A 219 6.43 2.04 -4.30
N GLU A 220 7.34 1.08 -4.08
CA GLU A 220 7.24 -0.25 -4.67
C GLU A 220 5.98 -0.98 -4.23
N GLN A 221 5.69 -0.94 -2.92
CA GLN A 221 4.48 -1.56 -2.38
C GLN A 221 3.21 -0.99 -3.02
N GLN A 222 3.15 0.33 -3.20
CA GLN A 222 2.03 1.00 -3.84
C GLN A 222 1.96 0.69 -5.35
N LEU A 223 3.10 0.64 -6.04
CA LEU A 223 3.18 0.27 -7.45
C LEU A 223 2.68 -1.15 -7.68
N GLN A 224 3.13 -2.12 -6.88
CA GLN A 224 2.63 -3.50 -6.91
C GLN A 224 1.14 -3.61 -6.58
N LYS A 225 0.62 -2.75 -5.70
CA LYS A 225 -0.82 -2.69 -5.40
C LYS A 225 -1.62 -2.20 -6.62
N LEU A 226 -1.16 -1.14 -7.28
CA LEU A 226 -1.79 -0.59 -8.48
C LEU A 226 -1.69 -1.58 -9.66
N GLU A 227 -0.54 -2.22 -9.85
CA GLU A 227 -0.34 -3.24 -10.87
C GLU A 227 -1.30 -4.42 -10.69
N ARG A 228 -1.45 -4.92 -9.44
CA ARG A 228 -2.45 -5.95 -9.12
C ARG A 228 -3.88 -5.49 -9.36
N ALA A 229 -4.19 -4.23 -9.07
CA ALA A 229 -5.52 -3.66 -9.33
C ALA A 229 -5.83 -3.59 -10.82
N VAL A 230 -4.86 -3.16 -11.64
CA VAL A 230 -4.99 -3.18 -13.12
C VAL A 230 -5.16 -4.60 -13.63
N ALA A 231 -4.35 -5.54 -13.16
CA ALA A 231 -4.45 -6.95 -13.56
C ALA A 231 -5.83 -7.53 -13.24
N ALA A 232 -6.35 -7.32 -12.03
CA ALA A 232 -7.66 -7.78 -11.62
C ALA A 232 -8.81 -7.12 -12.42
N ALA A 233 -8.71 -5.81 -12.66
CA ALA A 233 -9.70 -5.08 -13.45
C ALA A 233 -9.72 -5.57 -14.91
N ARG A 234 -8.54 -5.82 -15.49
CA ARG A 234 -8.39 -6.33 -16.86
C ARG A 234 -8.93 -7.75 -16.98
N GLU A 235 -8.61 -8.62 -16.03
CA GLU A 235 -9.13 -9.99 -15.99
C GLU A 235 -10.66 -10.01 -15.95
N MET A 236 -11.27 -9.20 -15.08
CA MET A 236 -12.73 -9.13 -14.98
C MET A 236 -13.37 -8.54 -16.24
N HIS A 237 -12.76 -7.50 -16.83
CA HIS A 237 -13.20 -6.93 -18.10
C HIS A 237 -13.17 -7.98 -19.21
N ASP A 238 -12.07 -8.70 -19.36
CA ASP A 238 -11.89 -9.70 -20.41
C ASP A 238 -12.85 -10.88 -20.24
N LEU A 239 -13.11 -11.29 -18.99
CA LEU A 239 -14.11 -12.30 -18.67
C LEU A 239 -15.52 -11.86 -19.09
N LEU A 240 -15.91 -10.62 -18.76
CA LEU A 240 -17.21 -10.07 -19.12
C LEU A 240 -17.34 -9.86 -20.63
N ALA A 241 -16.27 -9.39 -21.30
CA ALA A 241 -16.23 -9.24 -22.75
C ALA A 241 -16.48 -10.58 -23.44
N LYS A 242 -15.82 -11.65 -22.99
CA LYS A 242 -16.05 -13.01 -23.50
C LYS A 242 -17.49 -13.46 -23.26
N ARG A 243 -18.05 -13.24 -22.07
CA ARG A 243 -19.45 -13.59 -21.76
C ARG A 243 -20.45 -12.81 -22.61
N TYR A 244 -20.20 -11.53 -22.82
CA TYR A 244 -21.02 -10.67 -23.69
C TYR A 244 -21.01 -11.17 -25.12
N GLU A 245 -19.84 -11.46 -25.71
CA GLU A 245 -19.75 -12.02 -27.06
C GLU A 245 -20.47 -13.37 -27.18
N MET A 246 -20.34 -14.25 -26.18
CA MET A 246 -21.07 -15.52 -26.15
C MET A 246 -22.60 -15.34 -26.06
N ALA A 247 -23.08 -14.40 -25.24
CA ALA A 247 -24.50 -14.08 -25.13
C ALA A 247 -25.05 -13.49 -26.43
N ARG A 248 -24.30 -12.58 -27.05
CA ARG A 248 -24.62 -11.97 -28.34
C ARG A 248 -24.66 -12.99 -29.48
N LEU A 249 -23.69 -13.90 -29.53
CA LEU A 249 -23.68 -15.03 -30.47
C LEU A 249 -24.86 -15.97 -30.23
N THR A 250 -25.13 -16.33 -28.97
CA THR A 250 -26.27 -17.20 -28.63
C THR A 250 -27.61 -16.53 -28.99
N GLY A 251 -27.73 -15.22 -28.77
CA GLY A 251 -28.89 -14.43 -29.16
C GLY A 251 -29.06 -14.27 -30.67
N SER A 252 -27.96 -14.19 -31.42
CA SER A 252 -28.03 -14.17 -32.90
C SER A 252 -28.36 -15.55 -33.46
N LEU A 253 -27.78 -16.63 -32.94
CA LEU A 253 -28.15 -18.02 -33.28
C LEU A 253 -29.60 -18.32 -32.92
N GLY A 254 -30.07 -17.95 -31.72
CA GLY A 254 -31.46 -18.15 -31.30
C GLY A 254 -32.46 -17.41 -32.19
N ARG A 255 -32.10 -16.23 -32.70
CA ARG A 255 -32.90 -15.50 -33.71
C ARG A 255 -32.90 -16.21 -35.06
N TYR A 256 -31.79 -16.81 -35.45
CA TYR A 256 -31.63 -17.53 -36.72
C TYR A 256 -32.30 -18.92 -36.73
N GLU A 257 -32.17 -19.72 -35.66
CA GLU A 257 -32.74 -21.07 -35.53
C GLU A 257 -34.22 -21.11 -35.08
N SER A 258 -34.76 -19.97 -34.61
CA SER A 258 -36.12 -19.83 -34.08
C SER A 258 -37.28 -20.40 -34.93
N PRO A 259 -37.29 -20.37 -36.28
CA PRO A 259 -38.42 -20.92 -37.03
C PRO A 259 -38.47 -22.46 -37.04
N GLU A 260 -37.41 -23.16 -36.63
CA GLU A 260 -37.27 -24.62 -36.88
C GLU A 260 -37.48 -25.51 -35.64
N ARG A 261 -37.51 -24.93 -34.43
CA ARG A 261 -37.54 -25.69 -33.16
C ARG A 261 -38.95 -26.13 -32.72
N ILE A 262 -39.99 -25.81 -33.49
CA ILE A 262 -41.38 -26.19 -33.18
C ILE A 262 -41.86 -27.21 -34.21
N LYS A 263 -41.69 -28.49 -33.88
CA LYS A 263 -42.34 -29.57 -34.59
C LYS A 263 -43.78 -29.69 -34.08
N VAL A 264 -44.75 -29.29 -34.90
CA VAL A 264 -46.17 -29.49 -34.59
C VAL A 264 -46.43 -31.00 -34.60
N ILE A 265 -46.54 -31.60 -33.40
CA ILE A 265 -46.78 -33.05 -33.25
C ILE A 265 -48.25 -33.38 -33.54
N ASP A 266 -49.17 -32.53 -33.10
CA ASP A 266 -50.59 -32.65 -33.39
C ASP A 266 -51.20 -31.27 -33.67
N SER A 267 -52.01 -31.19 -34.71
CA SER A 267 -52.68 -29.96 -35.11
C SER A 267 -53.93 -29.76 -34.27
N PRO A 268 -54.28 -28.52 -33.88
CA PRO A 268 -55.46 -28.29 -33.05
C PRO A 268 -56.71 -28.76 -33.79
N GLN A 269 -57.40 -29.77 -33.24
CA GLN A 269 -58.67 -30.25 -33.78
C GLN A 269 -59.81 -29.35 -33.31
N GLU A 270 -60.77 -29.11 -34.20
CA GLU A 270 -61.99 -28.39 -33.85
C GLU A 270 -62.82 -29.24 -32.88
N PRO A 271 -63.35 -28.67 -31.79
CA PRO A 271 -64.12 -29.44 -30.82
C PRO A 271 -65.38 -30.00 -31.48
N THR A 272 -65.48 -31.34 -31.49
CA THR A 272 -66.64 -32.07 -32.02
C THR A 272 -67.91 -31.90 -31.17
N THR A 273 -67.79 -31.33 -29.97
CA THR A 273 -68.91 -31.03 -29.09
C THR A 273 -68.95 -29.53 -28.76
N PRO A 274 -70.15 -28.91 -28.69
CA PRO A 274 -70.27 -27.50 -28.35
C PRO A 274 -69.77 -27.24 -26.92
N VAL A 275 -68.88 -26.25 -26.76
CA VAL A 275 -68.39 -25.75 -25.46
C VAL A 275 -69.34 -24.75 -24.79
N THR A 276 -70.57 -24.63 -25.29
CA THR A 276 -71.61 -23.78 -24.71
C THR A 276 -72.48 -24.58 -23.72
N PRO A 277 -72.99 -23.95 -22.65
CA PRO A 277 -73.91 -24.62 -21.73
C PRO A 277 -75.10 -25.15 -22.54
N GLY A 278 -75.41 -26.45 -22.35
CA GLY A 278 -76.31 -27.19 -23.23
C GLY A 278 -77.64 -26.47 -23.45
N ARG A 279 -78.13 -26.44 -24.70
CA ARG A 279 -79.37 -25.74 -25.12
C ARG A 279 -80.57 -26.05 -24.20
N VAL A 280 -80.59 -27.24 -23.61
CA VAL A 280 -81.61 -27.70 -22.65
C VAL A 280 -81.69 -26.81 -21.40
N ILE A 281 -80.55 -26.31 -20.89
CA ILE A 281 -80.51 -25.44 -19.70
C ILE A 281 -81.25 -24.13 -19.98
N PHE A 282 -81.00 -23.50 -21.13
CA PHE A 282 -81.70 -22.28 -21.53
C PHE A 282 -83.19 -22.53 -21.81
N MET A 283 -83.53 -23.70 -22.37
CA MET A 283 -84.92 -24.08 -22.61
C MET A 283 -85.70 -24.25 -21.30
N LEU A 284 -85.09 -24.93 -20.30
CA LEU A 284 -85.64 -25.06 -18.95
C LEU A 284 -85.75 -23.71 -18.23
N ALA A 285 -84.71 -22.88 -18.29
CA ALA A 285 -84.74 -21.55 -17.71
C ALA A 285 -85.84 -20.67 -18.33
N GLY A 286 -86.04 -20.75 -19.65
CA GLY A 286 -87.11 -20.06 -20.36
C GLY A 286 -88.51 -20.54 -19.96
N LEU A 287 -88.71 -21.85 -19.81
CA LEU A 287 -89.99 -22.43 -19.35
C LEU A 287 -90.35 -21.94 -17.94
N VAL A 288 -89.40 -22.06 -17.01
CA VAL A 288 -89.59 -21.63 -15.61
C VAL A 288 -89.81 -20.13 -15.53
N GLY A 289 -89.00 -19.35 -16.24
CA GLY A 289 -89.15 -17.89 -16.32
C GLY A 289 -90.51 -17.48 -16.89
N GLY A 290 -90.97 -18.14 -17.96
CA GLY A 290 -92.27 -17.89 -18.58
C GLY A 290 -93.45 -18.20 -17.67
N LEU A 291 -93.41 -19.31 -16.92
CA LEU A 291 -94.45 -19.66 -15.95
C LEU A 291 -94.53 -18.65 -14.80
N VAL A 292 -93.38 -18.27 -14.25
CA VAL A 292 -93.31 -17.27 -13.16
C VAL A 292 -93.86 -15.93 -13.64
N LEU A 293 -93.47 -15.49 -14.84
CA LEU A 293 -93.89 -14.21 -15.40
C LEU A 293 -95.38 -14.22 -15.77
N GLY A 294 -95.89 -15.32 -16.32
CA GLY A 294 -97.32 -15.50 -16.62
C GLY A 294 -98.19 -15.51 -15.35
N ALA A 295 -97.78 -16.24 -14.31
CA ALA A 295 -98.47 -16.22 -13.02
C ALA A 295 -98.43 -14.83 -12.38
N GLY A 296 -97.28 -14.14 -12.44
CA GLY A 296 -97.12 -12.77 -11.95
C GLY A 296 -98.06 -11.78 -12.67
N LEU A 297 -98.18 -11.88 -13.99
CA LEU A 297 -99.11 -11.06 -14.77
C LEU A 297 -100.58 -11.35 -14.44
N ALA A 298 -100.95 -12.62 -14.26
CA ALA A 298 -102.33 -12.97 -13.88
C ALA A 298 -102.72 -12.37 -12.51
N VAL A 299 -101.82 -12.45 -11.53
CA VAL A 299 -102.02 -11.81 -10.22
C VAL A 299 -102.07 -10.29 -10.33
N ALA A 300 -101.19 -9.68 -11.13
CA ALA A 300 -101.21 -8.24 -11.37
C ALA A 300 -102.54 -7.80 -12.02
N PHE A 301 -103.05 -8.55 -13.00
CA PHE A 301 -104.34 -8.26 -13.61
C PHE A 301 -105.51 -8.37 -12.63
N GLU A 302 -105.49 -9.33 -11.70
CA GLU A 302 -106.54 -9.46 -10.67
C GLU A 302 -106.49 -8.29 -9.66
N ILE A 303 -105.29 -7.86 -9.24
CA ILE A 303 -105.14 -6.72 -8.32
C ILE A 303 -105.56 -5.39 -8.98
N LEU A 304 -105.34 -5.26 -10.30
CA LEU A 304 -105.69 -4.06 -11.06
C LEU A 304 -107.12 -4.09 -11.62
N ASP A 305 -107.92 -5.15 -11.43
CA ASP A 305 -109.31 -5.21 -11.92
C ASP A 305 -110.23 -4.35 -11.01
N PRO A 306 -110.77 -3.22 -11.49
CA PRO A 306 -111.57 -2.31 -10.66
C PRO A 306 -113.03 -2.78 -10.49
N ARG A 307 -113.34 -4.06 -10.76
CA ARG A 307 -114.69 -4.61 -10.66
C ARG A 307 -115.06 -4.92 -9.22
N LEU A 308 -116.00 -4.15 -8.67
CA LEU A 308 -116.64 -4.41 -7.38
C LEU A 308 -117.37 -5.76 -7.44
N ARG A 309 -116.86 -6.78 -6.75
CA ARG A 309 -117.43 -8.14 -6.75
C ARG A 309 -117.92 -8.56 -5.37
N ARG A 310 -117.34 -8.01 -4.30
CA ARG A 310 -117.71 -8.29 -2.91
C ARG A 310 -118.37 -7.08 -2.25
N GLN A 311 -119.14 -7.37 -1.20
CA GLN A 311 -119.73 -6.36 -0.33
C GLN A 311 -118.64 -5.44 0.25
N ASP A 312 -117.50 -6.03 0.65
CA ASP A 312 -116.34 -5.32 1.20
C ASP A 312 -115.79 -4.27 0.22
N ASP A 313 -115.80 -4.55 -1.09
CA ASP A 313 -115.32 -3.62 -2.13
C ASP A 313 -116.24 -2.38 -2.23
N LEU A 314 -117.55 -2.56 -2.07
CA LEU A 314 -118.55 -1.49 -2.07
C LEU A 314 -118.46 -0.64 -0.80
N GLU A 315 -118.28 -1.27 0.37
CA GLU A 315 -118.10 -0.57 1.64
C GLU A 315 -116.80 0.25 1.63
N ALA A 316 -115.70 -0.31 1.11
CA ALA A 316 -114.41 0.37 1.00
C ALA A 316 -114.43 1.54 0.00
N ALA A 317 -115.14 1.42 -1.12
CA ALA A 317 -115.22 2.48 -2.14
C ALA A 317 -116.20 3.60 -1.78
N SER A 318 -117.31 3.28 -1.09
CA SER A 318 -118.37 4.26 -0.77
C SER A 318 -118.29 4.83 0.65
N GLY A 319 -117.54 4.19 1.56
CA GLY A 319 -117.44 4.60 2.97
C GLY A 319 -118.74 4.44 3.77
N LEU A 320 -119.74 3.75 3.21
CA LEU A 320 -121.06 3.53 3.80
C LEU A 320 -121.28 2.02 4.04
N PRO A 321 -121.85 1.62 5.20
CA PRO A 321 -122.15 0.22 5.46
C PRO A 321 -123.26 -0.28 4.51
N VAL A 322 -123.12 -1.49 3.96
CA VAL A 322 -124.12 -2.07 3.07
C VAL A 322 -125.30 -2.58 3.89
N ILE A 323 -126.45 -1.90 3.77
CA ILE A 323 -127.64 -2.12 4.62
C ILE A 323 -128.50 -3.29 4.11
N ALA A 324 -128.51 -3.56 2.80
CA ALA A 324 -129.26 -4.66 2.21
C ALA A 324 -128.63 -5.10 0.88
N LEU A 325 -128.50 -6.41 0.68
CA LEU A 325 -128.15 -7.01 -0.60
C LEU A 325 -129.44 -7.33 -1.35
N VAL A 326 -129.64 -6.78 -2.56
CA VAL A 326 -130.76 -7.18 -3.40
C VAL A 326 -130.32 -8.38 -4.24
N PRO A 327 -130.84 -9.60 -3.98
CA PRO A 327 -130.52 -10.74 -4.81
C PRO A 327 -131.09 -10.53 -6.22
N LYS A 328 -130.28 -10.84 -7.24
CA LYS A 328 -130.70 -10.74 -8.64
C LYS A 328 -131.83 -11.76 -8.88
N ALA A 329 -133.07 -11.28 -8.97
CA ALA A 329 -134.24 -12.12 -9.19
C ALA A 329 -134.35 -12.58 -10.64
N GLY A 330 -134.30 -13.89 -10.84
CA GLY A 330 -134.52 -14.62 -12.10
C GLY A 330 -133.63 -15.88 -12.11
N GLY A 331 -134.11 -17.10 -11.98
CA GLY A 331 -135.46 -17.63 -12.09
C GLY A 331 -135.42 -18.91 -12.92
N TYR A 332 -135.76 -20.03 -12.27
CA TYR A 332 -136.19 -21.33 -12.77
C TYR A 332 -135.21 -22.50 -13.04
N VAL A 333 -135.76 -23.62 -12.58
CA VAL A 333 -135.35 -25.02 -12.54
C VAL A 333 -135.35 -25.66 -13.93
N ALA A 334 -134.30 -26.41 -14.24
CA ALA A 334 -134.33 -27.73 -14.88
C ALA A 334 -133.03 -28.47 -14.50
#